data_AF-A0A2H5BAT1-F1
#
_entry.id   AF-A0A2H5BAT1-F1
#
_cell.length_a   1.000
_cell.length_b   1.000
_cell.length_c   1.000
_cell.angle_alpha   90.00
_cell.angle_beta   90.00
_cell.angle_gamma   90.00
#
_symmetry.space_group_name_H-M   'P 1'
#
loop_
_entity.id
_entity.type
_entity.pdbx_description
1 polymer ?
#
loop_
_entity_poly.entity_id
_entity_poly.type
_entity_poly.pdbx_seq_one_letter_code
_entity_poly.pdbx_strand_id
1 'polypeptide(L)'
;MLVSLLRAAALPSDQLEHVRARPGPHPGSLDLALFHRHAGPRPPEASLRLAERALAASPRLTGWTAEPASPQSPVDLDTLHER
;
A
#
# COMPACT_ATOMS: atom_id res chain seq x y z
N MET A 1 10.06 7.95 -0.93
CA MET A 1 9.47 8.76 0.17
C MET A 1 8.22 8.11 0.76
N LEU A 2 7.17 7.79 -0.04
CA LEU A 2 5.93 7.17 0.46
C LEU A 2 6.13 5.77 1.09
N VAL A 3 6.95 4.92 0.48
CA VAL A 3 7.27 3.58 1.03
C VAL A 3 7.85 3.65 2.44
N SER A 4 8.77 4.59 2.69
CA SER A 4 9.36 4.82 4.01
C SER A 4 8.31 5.28 5.02
N LEU A 5 7.35 6.08 4.56
CA LEU A 5 6.27 6.60 5.39
C LEU A 5 5.27 5.50 5.79
N LEU A 6 4.92 4.60 4.86
CA LEU A 6 4.12 3.41 5.14
C LEU A 6 4.82 2.48 6.14
N ARG A 7 6.13 2.26 5.98
CA ARG A 7 6.91 1.46 6.94
C ARG A 7 6.98 2.12 8.32
N ALA A 8 7.11 3.45 8.38
CA ALA A 8 7.16 4.18 9.65
C ALA A 8 5.79 4.22 10.37
N ALA A 9 4.68 4.21 9.63
CA ALA A 9 3.33 4.18 10.17
C ALA A 9 2.85 2.77 10.55
N ALA A 10 3.57 1.72 10.13
CA ALA A 10 3.19 0.34 10.39
C ALA A 10 3.31 -0.01 11.88
N LEU A 11 2.26 -0.66 12.40
CA LEU A 11 2.26 -1.27 13.72
C LEU A 11 2.63 -2.75 13.60
N PRO A 12 3.14 -3.38 14.69
CA PRO A 12 3.41 -4.82 14.70
C PRO A 12 2.19 -5.67 14.32
N SER A 13 0.98 -5.22 14.65
CA SER A 13 -0.28 -5.89 14.27
C SER A 13 -0.59 -5.86 12.78
N ASP A 14 0.01 -4.93 12.01
CA ASP A 14 -0.19 -4.85 10.57
C ASP A 14 0.58 -5.96 9.82
N GLN A 15 1.55 -6.62 10.48
CA GLN A 15 2.34 -7.73 9.91
C GLN A 15 3.00 -7.40 8.56
N LEU A 16 3.27 -6.11 8.31
CA LEU A 16 3.84 -5.62 7.06
C LEU A 16 5.25 -6.16 6.85
N GLU A 17 5.48 -6.79 5.72
CA GLU A 17 6.78 -7.35 5.32
C GLU A 17 7.42 -6.46 4.24
N HIS A 18 6.70 -6.30 3.13
CA HIS A 18 7.17 -5.58 1.96
C HIS A 18 6.12 -4.57 1.47
N VAL A 19 6.61 -3.49 0.89
CA VAL A 19 5.81 -2.50 0.20
C VAL A 19 6.46 -2.27 -1.16
N ARG A 20 5.65 -2.33 -2.22
CA ARG A 20 6.02 -1.88 -3.55
C ARG A 20 5.09 -0.77 -3.98
N ALA A 21 5.64 0.20 -4.70
CA ALA A 21 4.92 1.33 -5.23
C ALA A 21 5.25 1.46 -6.72
N ARG A 22 4.24 1.74 -7.54
CA ARG A 22 4.40 2.10 -8.95
C ARG A 22 3.47 3.26 -9.30
N PRO A 23 3.75 4.02 -10.38
CA PRO A 23 2.78 4.97 -10.91
C PRO A 23 1.43 4.28 -11.17
N GLY A 24 0.35 4.91 -10.71
CA GLY A 24 -1.00 4.44 -11.00
C GLY A 24 -1.46 4.89 -12.40
N PRO A 25 -2.66 4.46 -12.83
CA PRO A 25 -3.18 4.73 -14.18
C PRO A 25 -3.49 6.20 -14.45
N HIS A 26 -3.65 7.03 -13.41
CA HIS A 26 -3.98 8.45 -13.53
C HIS A 26 -2.82 9.34 -13.07
N PRO A 27 -2.62 10.53 -13.66
CA PRO A 27 -1.67 11.52 -13.16
C PRO A 27 -1.92 11.83 -11.68
N GLY A 28 -0.86 11.75 -10.87
CA GLY A 28 -0.97 11.97 -9.42
C GLY A 28 -1.51 10.77 -8.63
N SER A 29 -1.66 9.59 -9.23
CA SER A 29 -2.01 8.35 -8.53
C SER A 29 -0.81 7.40 -8.37
N LEU A 30 -0.84 6.56 -7.33
CA LEU A 30 0.16 5.54 -7.06
C LEU A 30 -0.53 4.23 -6.71
N ASP A 31 -0.14 3.15 -7.38
CA ASP A 31 -0.56 1.80 -7.00
C ASP A 31 0.42 1.27 -5.94
N LEU A 32 -0.13 0.73 -4.85
CA LEU A 32 0.64 0.15 -3.77
C LEU A 32 0.32 -1.34 -3.62
N ALA A 33 1.36 -2.16 -3.59
CA ALA A 33 1.26 -3.57 -3.21
C ALA A 33 1.89 -3.76 -1.83
N LEU A 34 1.07 -4.18 -0.87
CA LEU A 34 1.47 -4.44 0.52
C LEU A 34 1.49 -5.95 0.76
N PHE A 35 2.61 -6.45 1.23
CA PHE A 35 2.82 -7.87 1.52
C PHE A 35 2.85 -8.06 3.03
N HIS A 36 2.06 -9.00 3.53
CA HIS A 36 1.89 -9.26 4.96
C HIS A 36 2.35 -10.67 5.30
N ARG A 37 3.11 -10.83 6.39
CA ARG A 37 3.72 -12.12 6.80
C ARG A 37 2.69 -13.19 7.14
N HIS A 38 1.57 -12.78 7.72
CA HIS A 38 0.46 -13.66 8.08
C HIS A 38 -0.85 -12.99 7.69
N ALA A 39 -1.74 -13.72 7.02
CA ALA A 39 -3.10 -13.26 6.73
C ALA A 39 -3.91 -13.22 8.04
N GLY A 40 -3.69 -12.19 8.85
CA GLY A 40 -4.66 -11.71 9.83
C GLY A 40 -5.92 -11.16 9.13
N PRO A 41 -6.76 -10.34 9.78
CA PRO A 41 -8.06 -9.92 9.24
C PRO A 41 -7.96 -9.44 7.78
N ARG A 42 -9.01 -9.71 6.99
CA ARG A 42 -9.06 -9.56 5.52
C ARG A 42 -8.05 -8.52 4.99
N PRO A 43 -7.04 -8.94 4.20
CA PRO A 43 -5.92 -8.10 3.75
C PRO A 43 -6.29 -6.71 3.20
N PRO A 44 -7.44 -6.52 2.50
CA PRO A 44 -7.83 -5.19 2.02
C PRO A 44 -8.03 -4.16 3.12
N GLU A 45 -8.63 -4.54 4.26
CA GLU A 45 -8.93 -3.60 5.34
C GLU A 45 -7.67 -3.23 6.13
N ALA A 46 -6.78 -4.19 6.37
CA ALA A 46 -5.51 -3.91 7.04
C ALA A 46 -4.62 -2.98 6.21
N SER A 47 -4.56 -3.22 4.89
CA SER A 47 -3.80 -2.39 3.95
C SER A 47 -4.34 -0.97 3.89
N LEU A 48 -5.67 -0.82 3.82
CA LEU A 48 -6.33 0.48 3.78
C LEU A 48 -6.08 1.28 5.07
N ARG A 49 -6.29 0.67 6.24
CA ARG A 49 -6.02 1.32 7.54
C ARG A 49 -4.58 1.78 7.69
N LEU A 50 -3.62 0.98 7.22
CA LEU A 50 -2.22 1.37 7.22
C LEU A 50 -1.96 2.56 6.30
N ALA A 51 -2.54 2.55 5.09
CA ALA A 51 -2.40 3.66 4.15
C ALA A 51 -3.01 4.95 4.71
N GLU A 52 -4.22 4.90 5.28
CA GLU A 52 -4.87 6.05 5.93
C GLU A 52 -4.03 6.60 7.09
N ARG A 53 -3.46 5.73 7.92
CA ARG A 53 -2.59 6.13 9.02
C ARG A 53 -1.32 6.82 8.53
N ALA A 54 -0.71 6.28 7.48
CA ALA A 54 0.42 6.89 6.79
C ALA A 54 0.06 8.30 6.29
N LEU A 55 -1.05 8.44 5.56
CA LEU A 55 -1.52 9.73 5.04
C LEU A 55 -1.73 10.75 6.15
N ALA A 56 -2.39 10.35 7.25
CA ALA A 56 -2.64 11.22 8.40
C ALA A 56 -1.34 11.67 9.11
N ALA A 57 -0.27 10.88 9.05
CA ALA A 57 1.02 11.21 9.66
C ALA A 57 1.87 12.19 8.82
N SER A 58 1.44 12.56 7.61
CA SER A 58 2.25 13.32 6.66
C SER A 58 1.57 14.60 6.17
N PRO A 59 1.98 15.79 6.64
CA PRO A 59 1.46 17.06 6.13
C PRO A 59 1.66 17.24 4.62
N ARG A 60 2.69 16.61 4.04
CA ARG A 60 2.99 16.65 2.60
C ARG A 60 1.99 15.87 1.74
N LEU A 61 1.20 14.99 2.35
CA LEU A 61 0.18 14.17 1.67
C LEU A 61 -1.23 14.67 1.99
N THR A 62 -1.36 15.90 2.48
CA THR A 62 -2.68 16.52 2.69
C THR A 62 -3.47 16.50 1.38
N GLY A 63 -4.72 16.01 1.44
CA GLY A 63 -5.60 15.87 0.28
C GLY A 63 -5.46 14.57 -0.51
N TRP A 64 -4.49 13.70 -0.15
CA TRP A 64 -4.43 12.33 -0.68
C TRP A 64 -5.42 11.43 0.06
N THR A 65 -6.00 10.47 -0.67
CA THR A 65 -6.85 9.41 -0.13
C THR A 65 -6.28 8.04 -0.52
N ALA A 66 -6.67 7.01 0.23
CA ALA A 66 -6.36 5.62 -0.09
C ALA A 66 -7.66 4.91 -0.42
N GLU A 67 -7.63 4.04 -1.43
CA GLU A 67 -8.76 3.22 -1.84
C GLU A 67 -8.31 1.76 -1.90
N PRO A 68 -9.15 0.79 -1.49
CA PRO A 68 -8.83 -0.61 -1.65
C PRO A 68 -8.74 -0.95 -3.14
N ALA A 69 -7.79 -1.80 -3.51
CA ALA A 69 -7.68 -2.26 -4.89
C ALA A 69 -8.99 -2.95 -5.31
N SER A 70 -9.58 -2.48 -6.41
CA SER A 70 -10.74 -3.14 -7.01
C SER A 70 -10.35 -4.55 -7.45
N PRO A 71 -11.19 -5.57 -7.23
CA PRO A 71 -10.88 -6.98 -7.56
C PRO A 71 -10.69 -7.24 -9.07
N GLN A 72 -10.87 -6.23 -9.93
CA GLN A 72 -10.70 -6.33 -11.39
C GLN A 72 -9.31 -5.96 -11.90
N SER A 73 -8.39 -5.50 -11.05
CA SER A 73 -6.99 -5.34 -11.48
C SER A 73 -6.22 -6.62 -11.14
N PRO A 74 -5.92 -7.49 -12.13
CA PRO A 74 -4.87 -8.46 -11.91
C PRO A 74 -3.60 -7.64 -11.64
N VAL A 75 -3.11 -7.71 -10.41
CA VAL A 75 -1.69 -7.44 -10.19
C VAL A 75 -1.01 -8.51 -11.01
N ASP A 76 -0.51 -8.13 -12.18
CA ASP A 76 0.29 -8.99 -13.04
C ASP A 76 1.56 -9.33 -12.26
N LEU A 77 1.46 -10.39 -11.45
CA LEU A 77 2.54 -10.92 -10.63
C LEU A 77 3.55 -11.68 -11.50
N ASP A 78 3.24 -11.91 -12.78
CA ASP A 78 4.11 -12.62 -13.72
C ASP A 78 5.20 -11.72 -14.31
N THR A 79 5.14 -10.40 -14.16
CA THR A 79 6.25 -9.50 -14.55
C THR A 79 7.37 -9.42 -13.49
N LEU A 80 7.48 -10.41 -12.59
CA LEU A 80 8.44 -10.43 -11.48
C LEU A 80 9.61 -11.40 -11.62
N HIS A 81 9.71 -12.11 -12.73
CA HIS A 81 10.97 -12.74 -13.14
C HIS A 81 11.50 -12.03 -14.37
N GLU A 82 12.40 -11.07 -14.18
CA GLU A 82 13.57 -10.82 -15.05
C GLU A 82 14.29 -9.56 -14.56
N ARG A 83 15.32 -9.75 -13.72
CA ARG A 83 16.73 -9.48 -14.03
C ARG A 83 17.61 -9.57 -12.78
#